data_AF-A0A7J6I9T3-F1
#
_entry.id   AF-A0A7J6I9T3-F1
#
_cell.length_a   1.000
_cell.length_b   1.000
_cell.length_c   1.000
_cell.angle_alpha   90.00
_cell.angle_beta   90.00
_cell.angle_gamma   90.00
#
_symmetry.space_group_name_H-M   'P 1'
#
loop_
_entity.id
_entity.type
_entity.pdbx_description
1 polymer ?
#
loop_
_entity_poly.entity_id
_entity_poly.type
_entity_poly.pdbx_seq_one_letter_code
_entity_poly.pdbx_strand_id
1 'polypeptide(L)' 'MRINGEDEEALRWAVLERLPTYKRVRRGIFKDVVGDTKEVDVSELESPEQKLLLERLVNAVEDDPGRFFDRMRRRFDA' A
#
# COMPACT_ATOMS: atom_id res chain seq x y z
N MET A 1 10.50 22.78 -4.23
CA MET A 1 9.36 22.51 -3.33
C MET A 1 8.28 21.82 -4.14
N ARG A 2 8.32 20.48 -4.25
CA ARG A 2 7.25 19.68 -4.86
C ARG A 2 6.35 19.17 -3.73
N ILE A 3 5.60 20.08 -3.16
CA ILE A 3 4.53 19.77 -2.22
C ILE A 3 3.31 19.66 -3.12
N ASN A 4 2.77 18.45 -3.31
CA ASN A 4 1.41 18.22 -3.84
C ASN A 4 1.06 16.72 -3.93
N GLY A 5 2.04 15.80 -4.06
CA GLY A 5 1.75 14.35 -4.17
C GLY A 5 2.22 13.53 -2.95
N GLU A 6 3.47 13.73 -2.51
CA GLU A 6 4.04 12.97 -1.38
C GLU A 6 3.40 13.35 -0.04
N ASP A 7 3.04 14.63 0.15
CA ASP A 7 2.39 15.10 1.38
C ASP A 7 0.96 14.56 1.52
N GLU A 8 0.23 14.41 0.42
CA GLU A 8 -1.11 13.84 0.43
C GLU A 8 -1.05 12.33 0.74
N GLU A 9 -0.09 11.63 0.14
CA GLU A 9 0.16 10.22 0.45
C GLU A 9 0.54 10.05 1.93
N ALA A 10 1.43 10.90 2.46
CA ALA A 10 1.81 10.89 3.87
C ALA A 10 0.63 11.16 4.82
N LEU A 11 -0.26 12.08 4.48
CA LEU A 11 -1.48 12.35 5.26
C LEU A 11 -2.41 11.13 5.29
N ARG A 12 -2.57 10.42 4.18
CA ARG A 12 -3.37 9.19 4.11
C ARG A 12 -2.74 8.06 4.93
N TRP A 13 -1.42 7.93 4.90
CA TRP A 13 -0.68 6.99 5.77
C TRP A 13 -0.90 7.30 7.26
N ALA A 14 -0.83 8.58 7.65
CA ALA A 14 -1.06 9.00 9.03
C ALA A 14 -2.49 8.67 9.54
N VAL A 15 -3.49 8.69 8.65
CA VAL A 15 -4.85 8.26 8.99
C VAL A 15 -4.91 6.76 9.24
N LEU A 16 -4.29 5.95 8.38
CA LEU A 16 -4.25 4.49 8.55
C LEU A 16 -3.51 4.06 9.80
N GLU A 17 -2.42 4.75 10.17
CA GLU A 17 -1.64 4.44 11.37
C GLU A 17 -2.41 4.65 12.67
N ARG A 18 -3.40 5.55 12.66
CA ARG A 18 -4.28 5.84 13.81
C ARG A 18 -5.42 4.83 13.96
N LEU A 19 -5.62 3.93 12.99
CA LEU A 19 -6.66 2.92 13.08
C LEU A 19 -6.31 1.85 14.13
N PRO A 20 -7.32 1.25 14.78
CA PRO A 20 -7.10 0.06 15.61
C PRO A 20 -6.39 -1.04 14.81
N THR A 21 -5.54 -1.82 15.47
CA THR A 21 -4.69 -2.86 14.84
C THR A 21 -5.44 -3.71 13.82
N TYR A 22 -6.67 -4.13 14.16
CA TYR A 22 -7.52 -4.95 13.29
C TYR A 22 -7.84 -4.29 11.93
N LYS A 23 -8.15 -2.99 11.92
CA LYS A 23 -8.45 -2.25 10.68
C LYS A 23 -7.16 -1.88 9.96
N ARG A 24 -6.11 -1.53 10.71
CA ARG A 24 -4.80 -1.16 10.16
C ARG A 24 -4.14 -2.27 9.34
N VAL A 25 -4.26 -3.54 9.77
CA VAL A 25 -3.68 -4.67 9.01
C VAL A 25 -4.45 -5.04 7.75
N ARG A 26 -5.72 -4.63 7.62
CA ARG A 26 -6.57 -4.94 6.46
C ARG A 26 -6.64 -3.81 5.45
N ARG A 27 -6.18 -2.61 5.80
CA ARG A 27 -6.25 -1.44 4.94
C ARG A 27 -4.89 -1.05 4.42
N GLY A 28 -4.84 -0.68 3.15
CA GLY A 28 -3.61 -0.27 2.48
C GLY A 28 -3.89 0.81 1.43
N ILE A 29 -2.83 1.49 1.02
CA ILE A 29 -2.86 2.49 -0.03
C ILE A 29 -2.27 1.89 -1.30
N PHE A 30 -3.02 1.96 -2.40
CA PHE A 30 -2.64 1.41 -3.70
C PHE A 30 -2.68 2.49 -4.78
N LYS A 31 -1.76 2.43 -5.74
CA LYS A 31 -1.85 3.24 -6.96
C LYS A 31 -2.60 2.46 -8.02
N ASP A 32 -3.65 3.01 -8.60
CA ASP A 32 -4.40 2.37 -9.67
C ASP A 32 -3.63 2.38 -11.00
N VAL A 33 -4.24 1.88 -12.07
CA VAL A 33 -3.62 1.84 -13.41
C VAL A 33 -3.37 3.22 -14.03
N VAL A 34 -4.05 4.26 -13.56
CA VAL A 34 -3.88 5.65 -14.02
C VAL A 34 -2.84 6.39 -13.15
N GLY A 35 -2.42 5.78 -12.04
CA GLY A 35 -1.44 6.33 -11.10
C GLY A 35 -2.08 7.00 -9.88
N ASP A 36 -3.42 6.99 -9.79
CA ASP A 36 -4.14 7.60 -8.68
C ASP A 36 -4.04 6.72 -7.44
N THR A 37 -3.83 7.38 -6.31
CA THR A 37 -3.68 6.70 -5.03
C THR A 37 -5.07 6.47 -4.42
N LYS A 38 -5.37 5.23 -3.98
CA LYS A 38 -6.66 4.82 -3.40
C LYS A 38 -6.44 4.00 -2.13
N GLU A 39 -7.23 4.27 -1.09
CA GLU A 39 -7.33 3.39 0.08
C GLU A 39 -8.18 2.16 -0.28
N VAL A 40 -7.69 0.98 0.09
CA VAL A 40 -8.36 -0.29 -0.17
C VAL A 40 -8.47 -1.06 1.14
N ASP A 41 -9.66 -1.58 1.41
CA ASP A 41 -9.86 -2.61 2.43
C ASP A 41 -9.73 -3.99 1.78
N VAL A 42 -8.67 -4.71 2.12
CA VAL A 42 -8.35 -6.03 1.56
C VAL A 42 -9.46 -7.05 1.84
N SER A 43 -10.25 -6.84 2.90
CA SER A 43 -11.38 -7.71 3.23
C SER A 43 -12.62 -7.50 2.35
N GLU A 44 -12.70 -6.36 1.66
CA GLU A 44 -13.80 -6.01 0.76
C GLU A 44 -13.47 -6.31 -0.72
N LEU A 45 -12.24 -6.78 -1.01
CA LEU A 45 -11.81 -7.09 -2.37
C LEU A 45 -12.50 -8.34 -2.91
N GLU A 46 -13.02 -8.26 -4.14
CA GLU A 46 -13.51 -9.42 -4.87
C GLU A 46 -12.35 -10.25 -5.47
N SER A 47 -12.61 -11.51 -5.83
CA SER A 47 -11.57 -12.42 -6.36
C SER A 47 -10.75 -11.85 -7.53
N PRO A 48 -11.32 -11.11 -8.50
CA PRO A 48 -10.53 -10.49 -9.56
C PRO A 48 -9.57 -9.41 -9.04
N GLU A 49 -10.00 -8.61 -8.07
CA GLU A 49 -9.20 -7.53 -7.49
C GLU A 49 -8.08 -8.11 -6.61
N GLN A 50 -8.37 -9.18 -5.86
CA GLN A 50 -7.36 -9.93 -5.10
C GLN A 50 -6.29 -10.50 -6.02
N LYS A 51 -6.67 -11.05 -7.18
CA LYS A 51 -5.72 -11.58 -8.16
C LYS A 51 -4.81 -10.48 -8.71
N LEU A 52 -5.38 -9.34 -9.10
CA LEU A 52 -4.61 -8.18 -9.56
C LEU A 52 -3.63 -7.65 -8.49
N LEU A 53 -4.06 -7.65 -7.22
CA LEU A 53 -3.22 -7.28 -6.09
C LEU A 53 -1.99 -8.19 -5.97
N LEU A 54 -2.20 -9.51 -6.06
CA LEU A 54 -1.14 -10.50 -5.97
C LEU A 54 -0.19 -10.42 -7.16
N GLU A 55 -0.71 -10.24 -8.37
CA GLU A 55 0.11 -10.04 -9.58
C GLU A 55 1.04 -8.83 -9.42
N ARG A 56 0.52 -7.71 -8.92
CA ARG A 56 1.33 -6.50 -8.65
C ARG A 56 2.37 -6.73 -7.57
N LEU A 57 2.03 -7.50 -6.53
CA LEU A 57 2.97 -7.85 -5.47
C LEU A 57 4.13 -8.68 -6.02
N VAL A 58 3.84 -9.69 -6.85
CA VAL A 58 4.85 -10.52 -7.50
C VAL A 58 5.73 -9.69 -8.42
N ASN A 59 5.13 -8.86 -9.29
CA ASN A 59 5.88 -7.99 -10.19
C ASN A 59 6.81 -7.03 -9.43
N ALA A 60 6.35 -6.46 -8.31
CA ALA A 60 7.18 -5.57 -7.51
C ALA A 60 8.39 -6.27 -6.87
N VAL A 61 8.28 -7.57 -6.58
CA VAL A 61 9.40 -8.40 -6.10
C VAL A 61 10.35 -8.72 -7.26
N GLU A 62 9.83 -8.99 -8.46
CA GLU A 62 10.66 -9.28 -9.65
C GLU A 62 11.45 -8.04 -10.13
N ASP A 63 10.84 -6.85 -10.08
CA ASP A 63 11.44 -5.60 -10.52
C ASP A 63 12.62 -5.16 -9.63
N ASP A 64 12.45 -5.19 -8.31
CA ASP A 64 13.48 -4.79 -7.33
C ASP A 64 13.27 -5.50 -5.98
N PRO A 65 13.76 -6.74 -5.84
CA PRO A 65 13.58 -7.54 -4.63
C PRO A 65 14.17 -6.86 -3.39
N GLY A 66 15.34 -6.23 -3.53
CA GLY A 66 16.05 -5.57 -2.42
C GLY A 66 15.22 -4.44 -1.81
N ARG A 67 14.73 -3.54 -2.67
CA ARG A 67 13.86 -2.43 -2.25
C ARG A 67 12.52 -2.89 -1.71
N PHE A 68 12.00 -4.01 -2.22
CA PHE A 68 10.78 -4.61 -1.68
C PHE A 68 10.98 -5.08 -0.23
N PHE A 69 11.97 -5.94 0.02
CA PHE A 69 12.20 -6.50 1.35
C PHE A 69 12.63 -5.43 2.36
N ASP A 70 13.40 -4.42 1.96
CA ASP A 70 13.74 -3.30 2.85
C ASP A 70 12.50 -2.50 3.29
N ARG A 71 11.55 -2.26 2.38
CA ARG A 71 10.28 -1.60 2.74
C ARG A 71 9.43 -2.47 3.67
N MET A 72 9.38 -3.78 3.41
CA MET A 72 8.66 -4.71 4.29
C MET A 72 9.24 -4.73 5.70
N ARG A 73 10.57 -4.82 5.84
CA ARG A 73 11.25 -4.83 7.13
C ARG A 73 10.97 -3.54 7.94
N ARG A 74 11.05 -2.37 7.30
CA ARG A 74 10.74 -1.08 7.95
C ARG A 74 9.32 -1.00 8.54
N ARG A 75 8.36 -1.78 8.03
CA ARG A 75 6.99 -1.83 8.58
C ARG A 75 6.88 -2.65 9.86
N PHE A 76 7.81 -3.56 10.11
CA PHE A 76 7.82 -4.43 11.30
C PHE A 76 8.79 -3.96 12.38
N ASP A 77 9.77 -3.13 12.04
CA ASP A 77 10.75 -2.55 12.98
C ASP A 77 10.23 -1.27 13.70
N ALA A 78 8.93 -0.98 13.62
CA ALA A 78 8.28 0.21 14.20
C ALA A 78 7.55 -0.07 15.53
#